data_AF-A0A969GAQ9-F1
#
_entry.id   AF-A0A969GAQ9-F1
#
_cell.length_a   1.000
_cell.length_b   1.000
_cell.length_c   1.000
_cell.angle_alpha   90.00
_cell.angle_beta   90.00
_cell.angle_gamma   90.00
#
_symmetry.space_group_name_H-M   'P 1'
#
loop_
_entity.id
_entity.type
_entity.pdbx_description
1 polymer ?
#
loop_
_entity_poly.entity_id
_entity_poly.type
_entity_poly.pdbx_seq_one_letter_code
_entity_poly.pdbx_strand_id
1 'polypeptide(L)'
;WDGPCDAVAMVAFYVFTEIEVETTPEIEENQIPNILNVPSISNAELVISHNLNDECQFVFAWKVHFYREGDKVAYIDALNGDIIKEVNNGAYFTAPTEIYGSVTLDDFTANGITTLQNSTGTVKGYNLGISSDCYSITDADFNLSQIPSTANSQWSANDAPLALYQSFHIASLAKNWLSNINMNLNSINIGVPTCSPSQFARDVTPINSQDAYVIVANNSPNSWATFDIIGHELGHSVLLANSIWNSGEGMVLHEAIADMFGVYIEYKYQGVIDWQMGDDIGLNARDLSNPQYKCYDEIVDLTRIFYSYEKGDPLRYWFYLITEGSSTYQIPALGIEKSIEIIADAINSGTINSGTINYTYQSVMTATFDVVLQNFGRCSSEFIAIARAWEAICLNTGYANWNGEVPVCNYTISGPSVVCEEDDFANFCIQGGLPNAYYQWTIIGGKSTQYTSLLGMQGNIQQGGTCLNLTDFPKYNYYPQIITIKVYSPIIGSNFTVMKTVQLNDCNGDDPNCDEYYSSVAAPITQPEAESMRYELQPNMEDIHFIKVFNSAGILINSDSYLNFNENELPANQLFFIVNLGKNGEIIKTKKYFRIGN
;
A
#
# COMPACT_ATOMS: atom_id res chain seq x y z
N TRP A 1 6.14 -3.39 -42.83
CA TRP A 1 5.60 -4.41 -41.91
C TRP A 1 4.36 -4.92 -42.61
N ASP A 2 4.55 -5.99 -43.40
CA ASP A 2 3.87 -6.17 -44.69
C ASP A 2 3.09 -7.49 -44.82
N GLY A 3 2.68 -8.12 -43.71
CA GLY A 3 1.83 -9.31 -43.81
C GLY A 3 1.38 -9.92 -42.48
N PRO A 4 0.48 -10.93 -42.54
CA PRO A 4 -0.04 -11.67 -41.37
C PRO A 4 1.03 -12.49 -40.63
N CYS A 5 2.28 -12.53 -41.13
CA CYS A 5 3.38 -13.33 -40.58
C CYS A 5 4.37 -12.53 -39.70
N ASP A 6 4.12 -11.26 -39.38
CA ASP A 6 4.97 -10.44 -38.49
C ASP A 6 4.67 -10.70 -36.98
N ALA A 7 5.72 -10.86 -36.15
CA ALA A 7 5.60 -11.13 -34.71
C ALA A 7 5.12 -9.91 -33.91
N VAL A 8 4.09 -10.07 -33.07
CA VAL A 8 3.51 -8.99 -32.23
C VAL A 8 4.00 -9.10 -30.77
N ALA A 9 4.50 -7.99 -30.23
CA ALA A 9 4.74 -7.84 -28.78
C ALA A 9 3.44 -7.40 -28.08
N MET A 10 3.06 -8.09 -27.00
CA MET A 10 1.93 -7.70 -26.17
C MET A 10 2.17 -6.34 -25.50
N VAL A 11 1.17 -5.45 -25.57
CA VAL A 11 1.11 -4.21 -24.80
C VAL A 11 -0.03 -4.33 -23.79
N ALA A 12 0.28 -4.20 -22.50
CA ALA A 12 -0.72 -4.13 -21.43
C ALA A 12 -0.87 -2.67 -20.96
N PHE A 13 -2.11 -2.20 -20.78
CA PHE A 13 -2.43 -0.89 -20.21
C PHE A 13 -3.31 -1.07 -18.98
N TYR A 14 -2.99 -0.36 -17.89
CA TYR A 14 -3.92 -0.16 -16.78
C TYR A 14 -4.58 1.20 -16.98
N VAL A 15 -5.91 1.21 -17.10
CA VAL A 15 -6.72 2.42 -17.25
C VAL A 15 -7.88 2.29 -16.28
N PHE A 16 -8.08 3.27 -15.40
CA PHE A 16 -9.39 3.47 -14.78
C PHE A 16 -10.31 4.02 -15.86
N THR A 17 -11.12 3.15 -16.43
CA THR A 17 -12.15 3.50 -17.42
C THR A 17 -13.50 3.64 -16.73
N GLU A 18 -14.44 4.34 -17.38
CA GLU A 18 -15.85 4.41 -16.94
C GLU A 18 -16.09 5.18 -15.62
N ILE A 19 -15.28 6.20 -15.32
CA ILE A 19 -15.63 7.19 -14.28
C ILE A 19 -16.72 8.09 -14.85
N GLU A 20 -17.98 7.67 -14.71
CA GLU A 20 -19.17 8.46 -15.02
C GLU A 20 -19.63 9.17 -13.74
N VAL A 21 -19.34 10.46 -13.64
CA VAL A 21 -19.85 11.32 -12.56
C VAL A 21 -20.47 12.54 -13.22
N GLU A 22 -21.73 12.83 -12.88
CA GLU A 22 -22.44 14.03 -13.29
C GLU A 22 -21.66 15.27 -12.79
N THR A 23 -21.42 16.25 -13.66
CA THR A 23 -20.61 17.45 -13.33
C THR A 23 -21.40 18.74 -13.36
N THR A 24 -22.71 18.64 -13.59
CA THR A 24 -23.63 19.78 -13.55
C THR A 24 -24.34 19.77 -12.20
N PRO A 25 -24.16 20.80 -11.35
CA PRO A 25 -24.82 20.81 -10.05
C PRO A 25 -26.32 21.06 -10.23
N GLU A 26 -27.16 20.26 -9.58
CA GLU A 26 -28.60 20.55 -9.45
C GLU A 26 -28.88 21.45 -8.25
N ILE A 27 -27.99 21.46 -7.26
CA ILE A 27 -28.02 22.35 -6.11
C ILE A 27 -27.22 23.62 -6.42
N GLU A 28 -27.89 24.75 -6.45
CA GLU A 28 -27.26 26.06 -6.58
C GLU A 28 -26.64 26.52 -5.25
N GLU A 29 -25.54 27.28 -5.33
CA GLU A 29 -24.81 27.79 -4.16
C GLU A 29 -25.70 28.59 -3.19
N ASN A 30 -26.71 29.30 -3.70
CA ASN A 30 -27.65 30.09 -2.89
C ASN A 30 -28.62 29.22 -2.04
N GLN A 31 -28.73 27.91 -2.32
CA GLN A 31 -29.57 26.98 -1.58
C GLN A 31 -28.84 26.37 -0.37
N ILE A 32 -27.50 26.39 -0.39
CA ILE A 32 -26.63 25.76 0.60
C ILE A 32 -26.88 26.25 2.05
N PRO A 33 -27.05 27.57 2.34
CA PRO A 33 -27.34 28.02 3.70
C PRO A 33 -28.60 27.36 4.30
N ASN A 34 -29.63 27.14 3.47
CA ASN A 34 -30.86 26.48 3.91
C ASN A 34 -30.65 24.98 4.18
N ILE A 35 -29.87 24.29 3.35
CA ILE A 35 -29.50 22.88 3.53
C ILE A 35 -28.77 22.70 4.86
N LEU A 36 -27.82 23.59 5.16
CA LEU A 36 -27.05 23.56 6.40
C LEU A 36 -27.80 24.17 7.61
N ASN A 37 -29.01 24.69 7.41
CA ASN A 37 -29.79 25.41 8.42
C ASN A 37 -28.96 26.51 9.13
N VAL A 38 -28.27 27.33 8.34
CA VAL A 38 -27.46 28.46 8.80
C VAL A 38 -27.83 29.76 8.09
N PRO A 39 -27.68 30.92 8.75
CA PRO A 39 -28.05 32.21 8.15
C PRO A 39 -27.18 32.60 6.95
N SER A 40 -25.93 32.14 6.92
CA SER A 40 -24.98 32.42 5.84
C SER A 40 -23.84 31.39 5.84
N ILE A 41 -23.21 31.20 4.69
CA ILE A 41 -21.96 30.45 4.52
C ILE A 41 -20.80 31.42 4.25
N SER A 42 -19.57 31.01 4.55
CA SER A 42 -18.38 31.83 4.32
C SER A 42 -17.74 31.60 2.96
N ASN A 43 -17.76 30.34 2.47
CA ASN A 43 -17.24 29.95 1.16
C ASN A 43 -17.89 28.64 0.69
N ALA A 44 -18.05 28.46 -0.62
CA ALA A 44 -18.45 27.21 -1.25
C ALA A 44 -17.69 26.98 -2.56
N GLU A 45 -17.21 25.75 -2.78
CA GLU A 45 -16.54 25.34 -4.03
C GLU A 45 -17.05 23.97 -4.50
N LEU A 46 -17.14 23.76 -5.82
CA LEU A 46 -17.48 22.46 -6.42
C LEU A 46 -16.24 21.60 -6.57
N VAL A 47 -16.33 20.35 -6.13
CA VAL A 47 -15.25 19.36 -6.18
C VAL A 47 -15.75 18.00 -6.63
N ILE A 48 -14.90 17.24 -7.33
CA ILE A 48 -15.07 15.80 -7.53
C ILE A 48 -14.09 15.13 -6.56
N SER A 49 -14.62 14.46 -5.55
CA SER A 49 -13.80 13.82 -4.52
C SER A 49 -14.00 12.32 -4.52
N HIS A 50 -12.91 11.58 -4.41
CA HIS A 50 -12.95 10.13 -4.28
C HIS A 50 -13.06 9.76 -2.79
N ASN A 51 -13.88 8.76 -2.48
CA ASN A 51 -13.90 8.09 -1.18
C ASN A 51 -14.29 8.99 0.01
N LEU A 52 -15.25 9.90 -0.15
CA LEU A 52 -15.72 10.76 0.96
C LEU A 52 -16.43 9.97 2.09
N ASN A 53 -17.00 8.80 1.76
CA ASN A 53 -17.73 7.89 2.65
C ASN A 53 -17.04 6.53 2.84
N ASP A 54 -15.77 6.37 2.44
CA ASP A 54 -15.06 5.08 2.47
C ASP A 54 -15.67 3.97 1.57
N GLU A 55 -16.39 4.37 0.51
CA GLU A 55 -17.08 3.47 -0.43
C GLU A 55 -16.36 3.29 -1.79
N CYS A 56 -15.13 3.81 -1.95
CA CYS A 56 -14.38 3.77 -3.22
C CYS A 56 -15.14 4.35 -4.43
N GLN A 57 -15.99 5.36 -4.19
CA GLN A 57 -16.76 6.06 -5.22
C GLN A 57 -16.27 7.50 -5.40
N PHE A 58 -16.42 8.03 -6.62
CA PHE A 58 -16.26 9.45 -6.90
C PHE A 58 -17.59 10.16 -6.70
N VAL A 59 -17.58 11.27 -5.95
CA VAL A 59 -18.77 12.06 -5.66
C VAL A 59 -18.53 13.50 -6.10
N PHE A 60 -19.53 14.08 -6.78
CA PHE A 60 -19.56 15.49 -7.13
C PHE A 60 -20.28 16.27 -6.03
N ALA A 61 -19.56 17.16 -5.36
CA ALA A 61 -20.02 17.78 -4.12
C ALA A 61 -19.64 19.26 -4.02
N TRP A 62 -20.43 20.02 -3.26
CA TRP A 62 -20.08 21.31 -2.70
C TRP A 62 -19.27 21.12 -1.43
N LYS A 63 -18.05 21.67 -1.38
CA LYS A 63 -17.29 21.83 -0.14
C LYS A 63 -17.55 23.24 0.41
N VAL A 64 -18.12 23.30 1.60
CA VAL A 64 -18.74 24.51 2.14
C VAL A 64 -18.18 24.83 3.52
N HIS A 65 -17.67 26.04 3.70
CA HIS A 65 -17.29 26.57 5.00
C HIS A 65 -18.46 27.36 5.60
N PHE A 66 -18.80 27.11 6.87
CA PHE A 66 -19.94 27.74 7.54
C PHE A 66 -19.77 27.80 9.06
N TYR A 67 -20.61 28.58 9.74
CA TYR A 67 -20.61 28.69 11.20
C TYR A 67 -21.91 28.15 11.79
N ARG A 68 -21.81 27.13 12.65
CA ARG A 68 -22.94 26.57 13.40
C ARG A 68 -22.43 25.96 14.70
N GLU A 69 -22.48 26.72 15.79
CA GLU A 69 -21.90 26.31 17.09
C GLU A 69 -20.37 26.09 17.02
N GLY A 70 -19.70 26.80 16.11
CA GLY A 70 -18.29 26.64 15.76
C GLY A 70 -18.11 26.82 14.26
N ASP A 71 -16.90 27.12 13.80
CA ASP A 71 -16.60 27.03 12.38
C ASP A 71 -16.69 25.56 11.96
N LYS A 72 -17.15 25.29 10.74
CA LYS A 72 -17.35 23.95 10.19
C LYS A 72 -17.07 23.91 8.70
N VAL A 73 -16.77 22.72 8.20
CA VAL A 73 -16.74 22.40 6.76
C VAL A 73 -17.72 21.26 6.50
N ALA A 74 -18.60 21.41 5.51
CA ALA A 74 -19.48 20.34 5.04
C ALA A 74 -19.17 20.02 3.57
N TYR A 75 -19.29 18.73 3.23
CA TYR A 75 -19.39 18.24 1.87
C TYR A 75 -20.85 17.89 1.61
N ILE A 76 -21.47 18.59 0.67
CA ILE A 76 -22.88 18.44 0.31
C ILE A 76 -22.93 17.90 -1.12
N ASP A 77 -23.68 16.84 -1.36
CA ASP A 77 -23.88 16.29 -2.70
C ASP A 77 -24.47 17.36 -3.62
N ALA A 78 -23.79 17.61 -4.75
CA ALA A 78 -24.15 18.69 -5.66
C ALA A 78 -25.40 18.39 -6.49
N LEU A 79 -25.90 17.15 -6.47
CA LEU A 79 -27.08 16.71 -7.21
C LEU A 79 -28.33 16.69 -6.31
N ASN A 80 -28.25 16.14 -5.11
CA ASN A 80 -29.45 15.96 -4.27
C ASN A 80 -29.47 16.85 -3.01
N GLY A 81 -28.35 17.47 -2.64
CA GLY A 81 -28.25 18.34 -1.47
C GLY A 81 -28.07 17.61 -0.14
N ASP A 82 -27.81 16.30 -0.17
CA ASP A 82 -27.52 15.52 1.03
C ASP A 82 -26.16 15.93 1.62
N ILE A 83 -26.10 16.08 2.94
CA ILE A 83 -24.83 16.33 3.64
C ILE A 83 -24.07 15.00 3.71
N ILE A 84 -23.06 14.85 2.86
CA ILE A 84 -22.21 13.66 2.77
C ILE A 84 -21.33 13.57 4.02
N LYS A 85 -20.69 14.69 4.40
CA LYS A 85 -19.76 14.76 5.52
C LYS A 85 -19.76 16.14 6.14
N GLU A 86 -19.74 16.24 7.47
CA GLU A 86 -19.56 17.50 8.20
C GLU A 86 -18.41 17.35 9.19
N VAL A 87 -17.49 18.32 9.19
CA VAL A 87 -16.35 18.38 10.11
C VAL A 87 -16.35 19.72 10.83
N ASN A 88 -16.11 19.70 12.13
CA ASN A 88 -15.91 20.92 12.89
C ASN A 88 -14.54 21.51 12.54
N ASN A 89 -14.48 22.79 12.18
CA ASN A 89 -13.26 23.54 11.98
C ASN A 89 -12.74 23.94 13.38
N GLY A 90 -11.55 23.48 13.74
CA GLY A 90 -10.86 23.95 14.95
C GLY A 90 -10.70 25.48 14.94
N ALA A 91 -10.44 26.07 16.11
CA ALA A 91 -10.15 27.49 16.20
C ALA A 91 -8.79 27.84 15.57
N TYR A 92 -7.89 26.86 15.50
CA TYR A 92 -6.59 26.95 14.86
C TYR A 92 -5.76 28.12 15.38
N PHE A 93 -5.79 28.36 16.70
CA PHE A 93 -4.96 29.42 17.27
C PHE A 93 -3.49 29.03 17.22
N THR A 94 -2.66 30.04 16.94
CA THR A 94 -1.22 29.89 17.04
C THR A 94 -0.81 29.82 18.51
N ALA A 95 0.12 28.93 18.83
CA ALA A 95 0.71 28.78 20.15
C ALA A 95 2.23 28.68 20.07
N PRO A 96 2.98 29.27 21.02
CA PRO A 96 4.41 29.03 21.15
C PRO A 96 4.68 27.63 21.72
N THR A 97 5.67 26.94 21.17
CA THR A 97 6.20 25.65 21.64
C THR A 97 7.66 25.81 22.04
N GLU A 98 8.24 24.78 22.66
CA GLU A 98 9.63 24.83 23.15
C GLU A 98 10.62 24.58 22.02
N ILE A 99 10.32 23.63 21.13
CA ILE A 99 11.22 23.13 20.09
C ILE A 99 10.75 23.56 18.69
N TYR A 100 9.45 23.46 18.41
CA TYR A 100 8.90 23.62 17.06
C TYR A 100 8.44 25.05 16.75
N GLY A 101 8.91 26.05 17.51
CA GLY A 101 8.58 27.44 17.31
C GLY A 101 7.10 27.74 17.56
N SER A 102 6.45 28.52 16.69
CA SER A 102 5.01 28.78 16.77
C SER A 102 4.25 27.83 15.86
N VAL A 103 3.29 27.10 16.41
CA VAL A 103 2.49 26.11 15.68
C VAL A 103 1.01 26.46 15.75
N THR A 104 0.23 25.95 14.80
CA THR A 104 -1.23 26.05 14.81
C THR A 104 -1.80 24.83 15.53
N LEU A 105 -2.66 25.04 16.53
CA LEU A 105 -3.24 23.97 17.34
C LEU A 105 -4.62 23.56 16.83
N ASP A 106 -4.96 22.28 16.85
CA ASP A 106 -6.34 21.81 16.60
C ASP A 106 -7.20 21.99 17.86
N ASP A 107 -7.43 23.24 18.25
CA ASP A 107 -8.14 23.65 19.46
C ASP A 107 -9.62 24.02 19.16
N PHE A 108 -10.41 24.28 20.21
CA PHE A 108 -11.86 24.45 20.08
C PHE A 108 -12.33 25.76 20.69
N THR A 109 -13.09 26.56 19.95
CA THR A 109 -13.72 27.78 20.45
C THR A 109 -15.22 27.61 20.64
N ALA A 110 -15.71 27.91 21.84
CA ALA A 110 -17.14 28.04 22.11
C ALA A 110 -17.40 29.28 22.97
N ASN A 111 -18.44 30.06 22.61
CA ASN A 111 -18.85 31.27 23.35
C ASN A 111 -17.72 32.29 23.55
N GLY A 112 -16.82 32.42 22.57
CA GLY A 112 -15.68 33.35 22.64
C GLY A 112 -14.55 32.92 23.56
N ILE A 113 -14.56 31.67 24.03
CA ILE A 113 -13.48 31.06 24.83
C ILE A 113 -12.93 29.88 24.04
N THR A 114 -11.62 29.86 23.85
CA THR A 114 -10.88 28.77 23.22
C THR A 114 -10.33 27.84 24.29
N THR A 115 -10.55 26.53 24.17
CA THR A 115 -10.03 25.51 25.09
C THR A 115 -9.02 24.61 24.39
N LEU A 116 -8.04 24.10 25.15
CA LEU A 116 -6.99 23.22 24.63
C LEU A 116 -7.50 21.78 24.47
N GLN A 117 -8.51 21.62 23.63
CA GLN A 117 -9.05 20.36 23.17
C GLN A 117 -9.49 20.52 21.72
N ASN A 118 -9.48 19.44 20.96
CA ASN A 118 -10.00 19.50 19.61
C ASN A 118 -11.53 19.57 19.59
N SER A 119 -12.07 19.88 18.42
CA SER A 119 -13.50 20.12 18.20
C SER A 119 -14.39 18.89 18.42
N THR A 120 -13.81 17.69 18.41
CA THR A 120 -14.49 16.42 18.72
C THR A 120 -14.30 16.00 20.18
N GLY A 121 -13.44 16.68 20.94
CA GLY A 121 -13.06 16.32 22.30
C GLY A 121 -12.25 15.02 22.39
N THR A 122 -11.72 14.52 21.28
CA THR A 122 -10.93 13.28 21.21
C THR A 122 -9.44 13.50 21.47
N VAL A 123 -8.96 14.74 21.46
CA VAL A 123 -7.62 15.11 21.95
C VAL A 123 -7.78 16.25 22.93
N LYS A 124 -7.17 16.12 24.11
CA LYS A 124 -7.30 17.09 25.22
C LYS A 124 -5.95 17.31 25.89
N GLY A 125 -5.59 18.57 26.13
CA GLY A 125 -4.41 18.98 26.88
C GLY A 125 -4.77 19.42 28.30
N TYR A 126 -4.08 18.89 29.30
CA TYR A 126 -4.33 19.14 30.72
C TYR A 126 -3.11 19.76 31.39
N ASN A 127 -3.30 20.89 32.06
CA ASN A 127 -2.33 21.45 32.98
C ASN A 127 -2.56 20.82 34.35
N LEU A 128 -1.87 19.71 34.63
CA LEU A 128 -2.10 18.90 35.83
C LEU A 128 -1.66 19.60 37.14
N GLY A 129 -0.97 20.73 37.04
CA GLY A 129 -0.55 21.52 38.20
C GLY A 129 0.56 20.84 39.01
N ILE A 130 0.70 21.21 40.28
CA ILE A 130 1.82 20.75 41.12
C ILE A 130 1.48 19.40 41.76
N SER A 131 2.30 18.38 41.49
CA SER A 131 2.33 17.13 42.26
C SER A 131 3.67 17.02 42.99
N SER A 132 3.69 16.42 44.19
CA SER A 132 4.96 16.14 44.88
C SER A 132 5.75 15.01 44.23
N ASP A 133 5.05 14.08 43.58
CA ASP A 133 5.61 12.91 42.92
C ASP A 133 4.91 12.70 41.58
N CYS A 134 5.68 12.63 40.50
CA CYS A 134 5.11 12.40 39.19
C CYS A 134 4.66 10.95 38.97
N TYR A 135 5.25 9.99 39.70
CA TYR A 135 4.90 8.57 39.58
C TYR A 135 3.54 8.24 40.22
N SER A 136 3.01 9.12 41.06
CA SER A 136 1.68 8.94 41.66
C SER A 136 0.53 9.38 40.77
N ILE A 137 0.82 10.01 39.62
CA ILE A 137 -0.22 10.45 38.68
C ILE A 137 -0.81 9.23 37.96
N THR A 138 -2.13 9.24 37.85
CA THR A 138 -2.98 8.22 37.22
C THR A 138 -3.95 8.87 36.24
N ASP A 139 -4.68 8.06 35.48
CA ASP A 139 -5.77 8.51 34.61
C ASP A 139 -6.84 9.33 35.35
N ALA A 140 -7.10 8.99 36.63
CA ALA A 140 -8.09 9.69 37.45
C ALA A 140 -7.73 11.17 37.76
N ASP A 141 -6.47 11.56 37.55
CA ASP A 141 -6.01 12.93 37.79
C ASP A 141 -6.36 13.89 36.64
N PHE A 142 -6.79 13.38 35.48
CA PHE A 142 -7.11 14.16 34.28
C PHE A 142 -8.54 14.74 34.34
N ASN A 143 -8.69 15.87 35.04
CA ASN A 143 -9.97 16.53 35.23
C ASN A 143 -10.23 17.59 34.15
N LEU A 144 -11.48 17.67 33.65
CA LEU A 144 -11.85 18.65 32.61
C LEU A 144 -11.61 20.11 33.03
N SER A 145 -11.61 20.41 34.33
CA SER A 145 -11.29 21.74 34.87
C SER A 145 -9.81 22.14 34.72
N GLN A 146 -8.93 21.19 34.40
CA GLN A 146 -7.51 21.42 34.16
C GLN A 146 -7.19 21.67 32.69
N ILE A 147 -8.17 21.60 31.78
CA ILE A 147 -8.00 21.96 30.38
C ILE A 147 -7.86 23.49 30.31
N PRO A 148 -6.70 24.03 29.88
CA PRO A 148 -6.52 25.46 29.77
C PRO A 148 -7.51 26.09 28.79
N SER A 149 -7.81 27.37 29.03
CA SER A 149 -8.65 28.16 28.14
C SER A 149 -8.12 29.58 28.00
N THR A 150 -8.42 30.22 26.88
CA THR A 150 -8.06 31.62 26.64
C THR A 150 -9.20 32.36 25.95
N ALA A 151 -9.31 33.66 26.20
CA ALA A 151 -10.19 34.58 25.49
C ALA A 151 -9.41 35.49 24.52
N ASN A 152 -8.09 35.27 24.42
CA ASN A 152 -7.24 35.97 23.48
C ASN A 152 -7.46 35.44 22.05
N SER A 153 -6.90 36.09 21.03
CA SER A 153 -6.94 35.61 19.65
C SER A 153 -5.81 34.63 19.30
N GLN A 154 -4.98 34.26 20.28
CA GLN A 154 -3.86 33.32 20.17
C GLN A 154 -3.50 32.80 21.57
N TRP A 155 -2.80 31.68 21.66
CA TRP A 155 -2.27 31.18 22.93
C TRP A 155 -1.00 31.90 23.32
N SER A 156 -0.80 32.09 24.62
CA SER A 156 0.40 32.68 25.20
C SER A 156 0.97 31.81 26.32
N ALA A 157 2.24 32.02 26.67
CA ALA A 157 2.90 31.34 27.79
C ALA A 157 2.22 31.59 29.16
N ASN A 158 1.28 32.55 29.25
CA ASN A 158 0.50 32.80 30.46
C ASN A 158 -0.75 31.93 30.56
N ASP A 159 -1.25 31.41 29.43
CA ASP A 159 -2.46 30.59 29.41
C ASP A 159 -2.14 29.12 29.79
N ALA A 160 -0.98 28.59 29.36
CA ALA A 160 -0.49 27.27 29.74
C ALA A 160 1.05 27.11 29.52
N PRO A 161 1.68 26.05 30.07
CA PRO A 161 3.08 25.73 29.80
C PRO A 161 3.34 25.42 28.32
N LEU A 162 4.49 25.81 27.79
CA LEU A 162 4.86 25.60 26.38
C LEU A 162 4.93 24.10 26.02
N ALA A 163 5.46 23.28 26.94
CA ALA A 163 5.44 21.82 26.83
C ALA A 163 4.03 21.27 26.57
N LEU A 164 2.99 21.88 27.15
CA LEU A 164 1.62 21.40 26.97
C LEU A 164 1.10 21.71 25.57
N TYR A 165 1.41 22.88 25.01
CA TYR A 165 1.07 23.20 23.61
C TYR A 165 1.78 22.27 22.64
N GLN A 166 3.07 22.00 22.90
CA GLN A 166 3.88 21.10 22.09
C GLN A 166 3.32 19.68 22.11
N SER A 167 3.09 19.10 23.29
CA SER A 167 2.55 17.76 23.42
C SER A 167 1.13 17.65 22.83
N PHE A 168 0.28 18.66 23.00
CA PHE A 168 -1.05 18.71 22.39
C PHE A 168 -0.97 18.71 20.86
N HIS A 169 -0.11 19.56 20.28
CA HIS A 169 0.12 19.62 18.84
C HIS A 169 0.54 18.25 18.28
N ILE A 170 1.52 17.61 18.90
CA ILE A 170 2.01 16.28 18.49
C ILE A 170 0.90 15.24 18.58
N ALA A 171 0.19 15.18 19.72
CA ALA A 171 -0.90 14.22 19.92
C ALA A 171 -2.04 14.37 18.91
N SER A 172 -2.40 15.60 18.54
CA SER A 172 -3.43 15.87 17.52
C SER A 172 -3.04 15.34 16.15
N LEU A 173 -1.77 15.46 15.76
CA LEU A 173 -1.27 14.90 14.50
C LEU A 173 -1.15 13.37 14.58
N ALA A 174 -0.55 12.85 15.65
CA ALA A 174 -0.31 11.43 15.87
C ALA A 174 -1.61 10.62 15.87
N LYS A 175 -2.71 11.15 16.43
CA LYS A 175 -4.01 10.46 16.42
C LYS A 175 -4.44 10.06 15.01
N ASN A 176 -4.30 10.96 14.05
CA ASN A 176 -4.69 10.71 12.67
C ASN A 176 -3.75 9.68 12.01
N TRP A 177 -2.44 9.79 12.26
CA TRP A 177 -1.46 8.85 11.71
C TRP A 177 -1.62 7.43 12.25
N LEU A 178 -1.96 7.28 13.53
CA LEU A 178 -2.29 5.98 14.13
C LEU A 178 -3.59 5.40 13.54
N SER A 179 -4.61 6.24 13.35
CA SER A 179 -5.88 5.80 12.72
C SER A 179 -5.67 5.29 11.29
N ASN A 180 -4.78 5.91 10.51
CA ASN A 180 -4.45 5.49 9.14
C ASN A 180 -3.86 4.07 9.06
N ILE A 181 -3.18 3.61 10.11
CA ILE A 181 -2.65 2.24 10.22
C ILE A 181 -3.55 1.35 11.09
N ASN A 182 -4.83 1.71 11.21
CA ASN A 182 -5.86 0.99 11.95
C ASN A 182 -5.55 0.78 13.44
N MET A 183 -4.78 1.69 14.04
CA MET A 183 -4.49 1.76 15.48
C MET A 183 -5.35 2.87 16.10
N ASN A 184 -6.60 2.54 16.41
CA ASN A 184 -7.59 3.53 16.84
C ASN A 184 -7.63 3.68 18.36
N LEU A 185 -7.45 4.91 18.84
CA LEU A 185 -7.70 5.33 20.22
C LEU A 185 -8.94 6.22 20.26
N ASN A 186 -9.85 6.01 21.21
CA ASN A 186 -11.06 6.82 21.37
C ASN A 186 -10.70 8.26 21.70
N SER A 187 -9.87 8.45 22.72
CA SER A 187 -9.32 9.76 23.08
C SER A 187 -7.83 9.70 23.40
N ILE A 188 -7.15 10.84 23.27
CA ILE A 188 -5.77 11.06 23.72
C ILE A 188 -5.79 12.22 24.72
N ASN A 189 -5.38 11.93 25.95
CA ASN A 189 -5.33 12.87 27.05
C ASN A 189 -3.86 13.11 27.40
N ILE A 190 -3.37 14.32 27.11
CA ILE A 190 -1.98 14.71 27.35
C ILE A 190 -1.92 15.63 28.55
N GLY A 191 -1.13 15.27 29.56
CA GLY A 191 -0.97 16.02 30.79
C GLY A 191 0.45 16.55 30.97
N VAL A 192 0.59 17.80 31.39
CA VAL A 192 1.90 18.34 31.84
C VAL A 192 1.81 18.68 33.31
N PRO A 193 2.45 17.90 34.20
CA PRO A 193 2.53 18.20 35.62
C PRO A 193 3.76 19.04 35.97
N THR A 194 3.71 19.72 37.10
CA THR A 194 4.85 20.36 37.76
C THR A 194 5.24 19.50 38.98
N CYS A 195 6.14 18.55 38.81
CA CYS A 195 6.49 17.60 39.87
C CYS A 195 7.93 17.10 39.77
N SER A 196 8.35 16.31 40.77
CA SER A 196 9.66 15.64 40.82
C SER A 196 9.49 14.12 40.67
N PRO A 197 10.35 13.41 39.92
CA PRO A 197 11.40 13.95 39.05
C PRO A 197 10.80 14.68 37.85
N SER A 198 11.41 15.78 37.41
CA SER A 198 10.86 16.58 36.31
C SER A 198 11.19 16.06 34.92
N GLN A 199 12.00 15.00 34.79
CA GLN A 199 12.60 14.57 33.52
C GLN A 199 12.08 13.19 33.10
N PHE A 200 10.86 13.11 32.59
CA PHE A 200 10.32 11.88 32.02
C PHE A 200 9.09 12.17 31.14
N ALA A 201 8.79 11.23 30.25
CA ALA A 201 7.45 11.01 29.71
C ALA A 201 6.96 9.64 30.20
N ARG A 202 5.64 9.46 30.28
CA ARG A 202 5.04 8.21 30.73
C ARG A 202 3.59 8.05 30.29
N ASP A 203 3.26 6.88 29.79
CA ASP A 203 1.89 6.38 29.69
C ASP A 203 1.34 5.95 31.05
N VAL A 204 0.13 6.42 31.37
CA VAL A 204 -0.65 6.05 32.56
C VAL A 204 -2.00 5.45 32.18
N THR A 205 -2.10 4.93 30.96
CA THR A 205 -3.34 4.38 30.41
C THR A 205 -3.77 3.14 31.19
N PRO A 206 -5.05 3.04 31.61
CA PRO A 206 -5.55 1.81 32.22
C PRO A 206 -5.52 0.65 31.21
N ILE A 207 -5.25 -0.56 31.69
CA ILE A 207 -5.26 -1.77 30.87
C ILE A 207 -6.64 -1.92 30.20
N ASN A 208 -6.65 -2.25 28.89
CA ASN A 208 -7.84 -2.37 28.04
C ASN A 208 -8.61 -1.06 27.81
N SER A 209 -8.04 0.09 28.21
CA SER A 209 -8.59 1.38 27.85
C SER A 209 -8.25 1.72 26.40
N GLN A 210 -9.25 2.18 25.65
CA GLN A 210 -9.04 2.82 24.35
C GLN A 210 -8.84 4.34 24.48
N ASP A 211 -8.97 4.88 25.71
CA ASP A 211 -8.61 6.25 26.04
C ASP A 211 -7.16 6.26 26.53
N ALA A 212 -6.29 6.95 25.80
CA ALA A 212 -4.88 7.12 26.13
C ALA A 212 -4.68 8.26 27.11
N TYR A 213 -3.77 8.06 28.07
CA TYR A 213 -3.37 9.04 29.07
C TYR A 213 -1.85 9.08 29.14
N VAL A 214 -1.27 10.19 28.70
CA VAL A 214 0.18 10.38 28.65
C VAL A 214 0.54 11.61 29.45
N ILE A 215 1.57 11.49 30.29
CA ILE A 215 2.15 12.61 31.03
C ILE A 215 3.55 12.92 30.52
N VAL A 216 3.86 14.21 30.44
CA VAL A 216 5.15 14.70 29.94
C VAL A 216 5.67 15.78 30.87
N ALA A 217 6.90 15.62 31.35
CA ALA A 217 7.53 16.54 32.27
C ALA A 217 8.72 17.30 31.63
N ASN A 218 9.09 18.41 32.25
CA ASN A 218 10.11 19.33 31.74
C ASN A 218 11.56 18.90 32.04
N ASN A 219 12.37 18.75 30.99
CA ASN A 219 13.81 18.52 31.07
C ASN A 219 14.63 19.75 30.69
N SER A 220 14.67 20.73 31.60
CA SER A 220 15.39 22.00 31.44
C SER A 220 16.61 21.92 30.49
N PRO A 221 16.58 22.59 29.32
CA PRO A 221 15.64 23.65 28.93
C PRO A 221 14.33 23.19 28.28
N ASN A 222 14.22 21.94 27.81
CA ASN A 222 13.10 21.46 26.97
C ASN A 222 12.33 20.32 27.64
N SER A 223 11.03 20.19 27.42
CA SER A 223 10.31 18.97 27.84
C SER A 223 10.69 17.74 27.03
N TRP A 224 10.24 16.57 27.49
CA TRP A 224 10.31 15.30 26.74
C TRP A 224 9.25 15.23 25.62
N ALA A 225 8.63 16.35 25.25
CA ALA A 225 7.54 16.41 24.27
C ALA A 225 8.07 16.43 22.83
N THR A 226 8.83 15.43 22.41
CA THR A 226 9.28 15.26 21.02
C THR A 226 8.38 14.25 20.29
N PHE A 227 8.39 14.26 18.96
CA PHE A 227 7.48 13.40 18.18
C PHE A 227 7.70 11.91 18.46
N ASP A 228 8.96 11.49 18.51
CA ASP A 228 9.38 10.13 18.82
C ASP A 228 8.99 9.70 20.25
N ILE A 229 9.18 10.56 21.26
CA ILE A 229 8.85 10.25 22.66
C ILE A 229 7.33 10.23 22.87
N ILE A 230 6.58 11.22 22.40
CA ILE A 230 5.11 11.17 22.49
C ILE A 230 4.58 9.96 21.71
N GLY A 231 5.15 9.68 20.54
CA GLY A 231 4.78 8.51 19.74
C GLY A 231 5.06 7.19 20.46
N HIS A 232 6.18 7.10 21.19
CA HIS A 232 6.50 5.99 22.07
C HIS A 232 5.44 5.82 23.18
N GLU A 233 5.10 6.89 23.90
CA GLU A 233 4.08 6.82 24.95
C GLU A 233 2.68 6.43 24.40
N LEU A 234 2.31 6.92 23.22
CA LEU A 234 1.09 6.50 22.55
C LEU A 234 1.15 5.03 22.08
N GLY A 235 2.33 4.56 21.70
CA GLY A 235 2.60 3.15 21.43
C GLY A 235 2.28 2.28 22.65
N HIS A 236 2.60 2.73 23.86
CA HIS A 236 2.17 2.05 25.07
C HIS A 236 0.65 1.96 25.18
N SER A 237 -0.05 3.07 24.96
CA SER A 237 -1.52 3.10 25.02
C SER A 237 -2.17 2.17 23.99
N VAL A 238 -1.64 2.12 22.76
CA VAL A 238 -2.09 1.20 21.70
C VAL A 238 -1.97 -0.26 22.13
N LEU A 239 -0.85 -0.63 22.72
CA LEU A 239 -0.61 -2.00 23.19
C LEU A 239 -1.52 -2.36 24.37
N LEU A 240 -1.76 -1.44 25.30
CA LEU A 240 -2.67 -1.63 26.43
C LEU A 240 -4.14 -1.74 25.98
N ALA A 241 -4.54 -0.98 24.96
CA ALA A 241 -5.87 -1.07 24.35
C ALA A 241 -6.12 -2.46 23.72
N ASN A 242 -5.06 -3.13 23.28
CA ASN A 242 -5.09 -4.48 22.70
C ASN A 242 -4.77 -5.59 23.71
N SER A 243 -4.82 -5.28 25.01
CA SER A 243 -4.48 -6.18 26.12
C SER A 243 -3.10 -6.84 25.98
N ILE A 244 -2.10 -6.12 25.50
CA ILE A 244 -0.68 -6.54 25.56
C ILE A 244 -0.09 -5.93 26.83
N TRP A 245 0.36 -6.78 27.76
CA TRP A 245 0.63 -6.39 29.14
C TRP A 245 2.10 -6.03 29.35
N ASN A 246 2.31 -4.96 30.11
CA ASN A 246 3.62 -4.55 30.57
C ASN A 246 4.06 -5.37 31.80
N SER A 247 4.37 -6.66 31.61
CA SER A 247 4.91 -7.51 32.69
C SER A 247 5.87 -8.58 32.17
N GLY A 248 6.92 -8.89 32.94
CA GLY A 248 7.90 -9.92 32.59
C GLY A 248 8.62 -9.62 31.27
N GLU A 249 8.66 -10.61 30.36
CA GLU A 249 9.16 -10.42 29.00
C GLU A 249 8.25 -9.51 28.16
N GLY A 250 6.95 -9.43 28.50
CA GLY A 250 6.02 -8.50 27.86
C GLY A 250 6.48 -7.04 27.94
N MET A 251 7.11 -6.63 29.06
CA MET A 251 7.68 -5.29 29.20
C MET A 251 8.77 -5.00 28.15
N VAL A 252 9.59 -5.99 27.80
CA VAL A 252 10.63 -5.85 26.78
C VAL A 252 10.02 -5.53 25.41
N LEU A 253 9.00 -6.31 25.04
CA LEU A 253 8.30 -6.15 23.78
C LEU A 253 7.51 -4.85 23.75
N HIS A 254 6.92 -4.47 24.88
CA HIS A 254 6.13 -3.26 25.03
C HIS A 254 6.97 -2.02 24.71
N GLU A 255 8.16 -1.92 25.31
CA GLU A 255 9.12 -0.84 25.07
C GLU A 255 9.63 -0.84 23.62
N ALA A 256 10.00 -2.01 23.10
CA ALA A 256 10.55 -2.12 21.75
C ALA A 256 9.52 -1.76 20.66
N ILE A 257 8.27 -2.19 20.80
CA ILE A 257 7.19 -1.85 19.87
C ILE A 257 6.77 -0.39 20.04
N ALA A 258 6.75 0.13 21.27
CA ALA A 258 6.53 1.56 21.51
C ALA A 258 7.57 2.42 20.77
N ASP A 259 8.86 2.05 20.79
CA ASP A 259 9.89 2.73 20.00
C ASP A 259 9.61 2.68 18.47
N MET A 260 9.02 1.59 17.94
CA MET A 260 8.63 1.53 16.52
C MET A 260 7.55 2.57 16.19
N PHE A 261 6.56 2.75 17.07
CA PHE A 261 5.54 3.79 16.93
C PHE A 261 6.13 5.19 17.07
N GLY A 262 7.08 5.38 17.98
CA GLY A 262 7.85 6.62 18.12
C GLY A 262 8.52 7.02 16.81
N VAL A 263 9.37 6.14 16.26
CA VAL A 263 10.06 6.37 14.98
C VAL A 263 9.08 6.60 13.83
N TYR A 264 7.98 5.85 13.76
CA TYR A 264 6.96 6.06 12.73
C TYR A 264 6.31 7.44 12.84
N ILE A 265 5.89 7.86 14.04
CA ILE A 265 5.24 9.15 14.26
C ILE A 265 6.19 10.31 13.95
N GLU A 266 7.45 10.19 14.32
CA GLU A 266 8.48 11.17 13.94
C GLU A 266 8.70 11.23 12.43
N TYR A 267 8.81 10.07 11.76
CA TYR A 267 8.90 10.01 10.31
C TYR A 267 7.74 10.73 9.62
N LYS A 268 6.49 10.58 10.12
CA LYS A 268 5.33 11.28 9.54
C LYS A 268 5.44 12.80 9.63
N TYR A 269 6.13 13.31 10.64
CA TYR A 269 6.39 14.73 10.79
C TYR A 269 7.59 15.21 9.95
N GLN A 270 8.73 14.53 10.05
CA GLN A 270 10.00 14.95 9.44
C GLN A 270 10.08 14.63 7.94
N GLY A 271 9.35 13.62 7.47
CA GLY A 271 9.41 13.10 6.10
C GLY A 271 10.67 12.26 5.79
N VAL A 272 11.56 12.12 6.76
CA VAL A 272 12.76 11.28 6.75
C VAL A 272 12.75 10.41 8.01
N ILE A 273 13.38 9.24 7.94
CA ILE A 273 13.44 8.33 9.09
C ILE A 273 14.69 8.67 9.90
N ASP A 274 14.50 9.06 11.15
CA ASP A 274 15.53 9.00 12.18
C ASP A 274 15.34 7.72 13.00
N TRP A 275 16.44 7.02 13.26
CA TRP A 275 16.44 5.78 14.03
C TRP A 275 16.85 6.00 15.49
N GLN A 276 17.11 7.24 15.89
CA GLN A 276 17.52 7.63 17.23
C GLN A 276 16.33 8.11 18.05
N MET A 277 16.21 7.62 19.28
CA MET A 277 15.16 8.05 20.23
C MET A 277 15.71 9.15 21.14
N GLY A 278 15.03 10.29 21.20
CA GLY A 278 15.24 11.41 22.10
C GLY A 278 16.43 12.30 21.72
N ASP A 279 16.92 12.19 20.50
CA ASP A 279 18.03 12.98 19.97
C ASP A 279 17.66 14.47 19.79
N ASP A 280 16.40 14.77 19.47
CA ASP A 280 15.79 16.12 19.40
C ASP A 280 16.04 16.96 20.68
N ILE A 281 16.24 16.30 21.82
CA ILE A 281 16.56 16.93 23.11
C ILE A 281 17.92 16.48 23.69
N GLY A 282 18.77 15.89 22.86
CA GLY A 282 20.14 15.48 23.19
C GLY A 282 20.24 14.32 24.19
N LEU A 283 19.19 13.51 24.34
CA LEU A 283 19.22 12.33 25.21
C LEU A 283 19.88 11.12 24.53
N ASN A 284 19.79 11.01 23.19
CA ASN A 284 20.28 9.86 22.38
C ASN A 284 20.06 8.53 23.12
N ALA A 285 18.83 8.29 23.55
CA ALA A 285 18.52 7.24 24.52
C ALA A 285 18.74 5.84 23.92
N ARG A 286 18.37 5.65 22.65
CA ARG A 286 18.43 4.38 21.90
C ARG A 286 18.62 4.64 20.41
N ASP A 287 19.26 3.71 19.70
CA ASP A 287 19.43 3.74 18.25
C ASP A 287 18.98 2.39 17.67
N LEU A 288 17.87 2.39 16.94
CA LEU A 288 17.26 1.19 16.37
C LEU A 288 18.09 0.62 15.20
N SER A 289 18.88 1.45 14.52
CA SER A 289 19.74 1.03 13.40
C SER A 289 21.05 0.39 13.86
N ASN A 290 21.51 0.79 15.04
CA ASN A 290 22.75 0.29 15.61
C ASN A 290 22.68 0.10 17.13
N PRO A 291 21.82 -0.81 17.62
CA PRO A 291 21.70 -1.04 19.05
C PRO A 291 22.88 -1.87 19.59
N GLN A 292 22.98 -1.96 20.91
CA GLN A 292 24.06 -2.66 21.61
C GLN A 292 24.02 -4.16 21.33
N TYR A 293 22.82 -4.75 21.31
CA TYR A 293 22.61 -6.17 21.05
C TYR A 293 21.76 -6.37 19.79
N LYS A 294 22.27 -7.12 18.81
CA LYS A 294 21.56 -7.32 17.52
C LYS A 294 20.91 -8.70 17.42
N CYS A 295 21.31 -9.63 18.27
CA CYS A 295 20.93 -11.04 18.23
C CYS A 295 20.22 -11.41 19.53
N TYR A 296 19.09 -12.11 19.41
CA TYR A 296 18.28 -12.58 20.54
C TYR A 296 19.10 -13.43 21.53
N ASP A 297 19.98 -14.29 21.03
CA ASP A 297 20.85 -15.14 21.85
C ASP A 297 21.77 -14.35 22.79
N GLU A 298 22.10 -13.09 22.46
CA GLU A 298 22.93 -12.22 23.29
C GLU A 298 22.22 -11.74 24.55
N ILE A 299 20.88 -11.74 24.55
CA ILE A 299 20.05 -11.13 25.60
C ILE A 299 19.33 -12.15 26.49
N VAL A 300 19.29 -13.43 26.10
CA VAL A 300 18.55 -14.50 26.82
C VAL A 300 19.02 -14.64 28.26
N ASP A 301 20.33 -14.54 28.50
CA ASP A 301 20.95 -14.73 29.82
C ASP A 301 21.08 -13.43 30.65
N LEU A 302 20.54 -12.30 30.16
CA LEU A 302 20.55 -11.05 30.92
C LEU A 302 19.57 -11.16 32.10
N THR A 303 20.09 -11.20 33.33
CA THR A 303 19.31 -11.54 34.54
C THR A 303 18.95 -10.36 35.45
N ARG A 304 19.25 -9.09 35.09
CA ARG A 304 18.87 -7.92 35.92
C ARG A 304 17.59 -7.23 35.44
N ILE A 305 16.92 -6.57 36.39
CA ILE A 305 15.55 -6.01 36.25
C ILE A 305 15.50 -4.70 35.42
N PHE A 306 16.60 -3.95 35.27
CA PHE A 306 16.64 -2.70 34.50
C PHE A 306 16.88 -2.88 32.98
N TYR A 307 16.82 -4.11 32.47
CA TYR A 307 17.20 -4.48 31.09
C TYR A 307 16.03 -4.57 30.11
N SER A 308 14.79 -4.14 30.43
CA SER A 308 13.72 -4.17 29.42
C SER A 308 14.07 -3.37 28.18
N TYR A 309 14.73 -2.22 28.38
CA TYR A 309 15.29 -1.42 27.31
C TYR A 309 16.32 -2.22 26.51
N GLU A 310 17.42 -2.70 27.08
CA GLU A 310 18.46 -3.43 26.32
C GLU A 310 17.97 -4.76 25.72
N LYS A 311 17.05 -5.48 26.37
CA LYS A 311 16.44 -6.70 25.82
C LYS A 311 15.51 -6.42 24.64
N GLY A 312 15.09 -5.18 24.45
CA GLY A 312 14.29 -4.76 23.29
C GLY A 312 15.15 -4.54 22.04
N ASP A 313 16.47 -4.48 22.18
CA ASP A 313 17.40 -4.09 21.12
C ASP A 313 17.32 -4.99 19.87
N PRO A 314 17.29 -6.34 19.99
CA PRO A 314 17.13 -7.18 18.80
C PRO A 314 15.81 -6.90 18.06
N LEU A 315 14.70 -6.70 18.78
CA LEU A 315 13.39 -6.43 18.16
C LEU A 315 13.35 -5.05 17.47
N ARG A 316 13.99 -4.04 18.07
CA ARG A 316 14.20 -2.73 17.43
C ARG A 316 15.01 -2.84 16.14
N TYR A 317 16.11 -3.58 16.19
CA TYR A 317 16.97 -3.81 15.03
C TYR A 317 16.23 -4.59 13.95
N TRP A 318 15.39 -5.55 14.33
CA TRP A 318 14.52 -6.26 13.41
C TRP A 318 13.60 -5.31 12.64
N PHE A 319 12.99 -4.33 13.31
CA PHE A 319 12.13 -3.33 12.67
C PHE A 319 12.91 -2.43 11.70
N TYR A 320 14.12 -2.03 12.08
CA TYR A 320 15.06 -1.35 11.18
C TYR A 320 15.36 -2.19 9.93
N LEU A 321 15.70 -3.47 10.11
CA LEU A 321 16.07 -4.37 9.02
C LEU A 321 14.94 -4.57 8.01
N ILE A 322 13.69 -4.74 8.45
CA ILE A 322 12.56 -4.90 7.52
C ILE A 322 12.21 -3.59 6.80
N THR A 323 12.50 -2.45 7.44
CA THR A 323 12.22 -1.13 6.88
C THR A 323 13.24 -0.73 5.83
N GLU A 324 14.53 -0.75 6.18
CA GLU A 324 15.64 -0.32 5.31
C GLU A 324 16.15 -1.44 4.40
N GLY A 325 15.86 -2.69 4.74
CA GLY A 325 16.46 -3.86 4.10
C GLY A 325 17.92 -4.07 4.54
N SER A 326 18.55 -5.09 3.95
CA SER A 326 19.96 -5.39 4.16
C SER A 326 20.52 -6.23 3.04
N SER A 327 21.56 -5.75 2.35
CA SER A 327 22.27 -6.57 1.35
C SER A 327 23.01 -7.74 1.99
N THR A 328 23.51 -7.57 3.23
CA THR A 328 24.25 -8.59 3.97
C THR A 328 23.38 -9.79 4.30
N TYR A 329 22.16 -9.55 4.78
CA TYR A 329 21.20 -10.60 5.11
C TYR A 329 20.21 -10.89 3.98
N GLN A 330 20.39 -10.24 2.83
CA GLN A 330 19.49 -10.29 1.66
C GLN A 330 18.02 -9.97 2.02
N ILE A 331 17.81 -9.00 2.90
CA ILE A 331 16.48 -8.54 3.34
C ILE A 331 16.01 -7.45 2.37
N PRO A 332 14.86 -7.62 1.69
CA PRO A 332 14.24 -6.54 0.91
C PRO A 332 13.81 -5.39 1.82
N ALA A 333 13.95 -4.15 1.35
CA ALA A 333 13.43 -2.97 2.04
C ALA A 333 11.93 -2.85 1.80
N LEU A 334 11.13 -2.82 2.87
CA LEU A 334 9.68 -2.63 2.76
C LEU A 334 9.27 -1.16 2.82
N GLY A 335 10.10 -0.31 3.43
CA GLY A 335 9.73 1.05 3.80
C GLY A 335 8.86 1.11 5.07
N ILE A 336 8.95 2.22 5.79
CA ILE A 336 8.43 2.32 7.15
C ILE A 336 6.90 2.20 7.25
N GLU A 337 6.17 2.76 6.28
CA GLU A 337 4.70 2.68 6.21
C GLU A 337 4.25 1.21 6.20
N LYS A 338 4.82 0.40 5.31
CA LYS A 338 4.48 -1.02 5.21
C LYS A 338 4.97 -1.81 6.42
N SER A 339 6.17 -1.49 6.94
CA SER A 339 6.70 -2.16 8.13
C SER A 339 5.80 -1.95 9.35
N ILE A 340 5.34 -0.71 9.60
CA ILE A 340 4.48 -0.41 10.76
C ILE A 340 3.07 -0.97 10.56
N GLU A 341 2.53 -0.98 9.33
CA GLU A 341 1.24 -1.64 9.01
C GLU A 341 1.27 -3.13 9.36
N ILE A 342 2.36 -3.84 9.04
CA ILE A 342 2.50 -5.27 9.41
C ILE A 342 2.48 -5.45 10.94
N ILE A 343 3.12 -4.55 11.69
CA ILE A 343 3.12 -4.59 13.16
C ILE A 343 1.72 -4.28 13.71
N ALA A 344 1.06 -3.26 13.17
CA ALA A 344 -0.30 -2.88 13.52
C ALA A 344 -1.29 -4.02 13.26
N ASP A 345 -1.21 -4.68 12.11
CA ASP A 345 -2.01 -5.86 11.79
C ASP A 345 -1.69 -7.04 12.72
N ALA A 346 -0.42 -7.24 13.07
CA ALA A 346 -0.02 -8.30 13.99
C ALA A 346 -0.58 -8.09 15.39
N ILE A 347 -0.62 -6.85 15.88
CA ILE A 347 -1.28 -6.46 17.14
C ILE A 347 -2.78 -6.74 17.05
N ASN A 348 -3.43 -6.26 15.98
CA ASN A 348 -4.89 -6.41 15.77
C ASN A 348 -5.34 -7.86 15.54
N SER A 349 -4.45 -8.75 15.07
CA SER A 349 -4.76 -10.17 14.85
C SER A 349 -5.19 -10.89 16.14
N GLY A 350 -4.79 -10.38 17.29
CA GLY A 350 -4.97 -11.04 18.58
C GLY A 350 -4.04 -12.25 18.79
N THR A 351 -3.21 -12.62 17.81
CA THR A 351 -2.21 -13.69 17.94
C THR A 351 -1.17 -13.34 19.01
N ILE A 352 -0.79 -12.06 19.10
CA ILE A 352 0.06 -11.59 20.21
C ILE A 352 -0.68 -11.78 21.53
N ASN A 353 -2.00 -11.64 21.57
CA ASN A 353 -2.83 -11.68 22.79
C ASN A 353 -3.50 -13.05 23.07
N SER A 354 -2.91 -14.19 22.68
CA SER A 354 -3.59 -15.50 22.69
C SER A 354 -3.84 -16.15 24.08
N GLY A 355 -4.09 -15.36 25.13
CA GLY A 355 -4.60 -15.84 26.43
C GLY A 355 -3.55 -16.31 27.45
N THR A 356 -2.27 -16.08 27.19
CA THR A 356 -1.17 -16.28 28.15
C THR A 356 -0.50 -14.95 28.48
N ILE A 357 -0.25 -14.68 29.76
CA ILE A 357 0.43 -13.47 30.29
C ILE A 357 1.93 -13.43 29.86
N ASN A 358 2.40 -14.42 29.09
CA ASN A 358 3.78 -14.57 28.67
C ASN A 358 3.90 -14.28 27.17
N TYR A 359 3.81 -13.01 26.80
CA TYR A 359 4.14 -12.52 25.46
C TYR A 359 5.66 -12.59 25.27
N THR A 360 6.10 -13.21 24.18
CA THR A 360 7.52 -13.46 23.90
C THR A 360 7.90 -13.01 22.49
N TYR A 361 9.20 -12.92 22.20
CA TYR A 361 9.71 -12.72 20.84
C TYR A 361 9.05 -13.67 19.82
N GLN A 362 8.85 -14.93 20.22
CA GLN A 362 8.19 -15.95 19.41
C GLN A 362 6.74 -15.58 19.07
N SER A 363 6.02 -14.92 19.98
CA SER A 363 4.63 -14.52 19.78
C SER A 363 4.50 -13.42 18.72
N VAL A 364 5.40 -12.42 18.77
CA VAL A 364 5.48 -11.36 17.76
C VAL A 364 5.91 -11.94 16.40
N MET A 365 6.88 -12.86 16.40
CA MET A 365 7.30 -13.55 15.17
C MET A 365 6.15 -14.34 14.54
N THR A 366 5.41 -15.13 15.31
CA THR A 366 4.26 -15.87 14.80
C THR A 366 3.17 -14.94 14.27
N ALA A 367 2.82 -13.86 14.99
CA ALA A 367 1.81 -12.91 14.55
C ALA A 367 2.21 -12.19 13.24
N THR A 368 3.46 -11.75 13.13
CA THR A 368 3.96 -11.12 11.89
C THR A 368 3.97 -12.10 10.72
N PHE A 369 4.27 -13.39 10.95
CA PHE A 369 4.13 -14.42 9.92
C PHE A 369 2.70 -14.66 9.49
N ASP A 370 1.74 -14.73 10.43
CA ASP A 370 0.33 -14.92 10.12
C ASP A 370 -0.16 -13.79 9.19
N VAL A 371 0.16 -12.54 9.53
CA VAL A 371 -0.16 -11.36 8.72
C VAL A 371 0.43 -11.48 7.32
N VAL A 372 1.74 -11.70 7.18
CA VAL A 372 2.35 -11.65 5.85
C VAL A 372 2.03 -12.86 4.98
N LEU A 373 1.80 -14.03 5.59
CA LEU A 373 1.31 -15.20 4.87
C LEU A 373 -0.11 -15.01 4.37
N GLN A 374 -0.99 -14.43 5.20
CA GLN A 374 -2.38 -14.18 4.85
C GLN A 374 -2.52 -13.07 3.79
N ASN A 375 -1.80 -11.96 3.96
CA ASN A 375 -2.03 -10.75 3.15
C ASN A 375 -1.18 -10.72 1.87
N PHE A 376 0.04 -11.27 1.90
CA PHE A 376 0.98 -11.18 0.77
C PHE A 376 1.40 -12.55 0.22
N GLY A 377 1.28 -13.61 1.01
CA GLY A 377 1.71 -14.96 0.67
C GLY A 377 3.21 -15.17 0.88
N ARG A 378 3.60 -16.45 0.95
CA ARG A 378 4.96 -16.92 1.29
C ARG A 378 6.08 -16.42 0.37
N CYS A 379 5.73 -15.99 -0.82
CA CYS A 379 6.69 -15.65 -1.87
C CYS A 379 6.90 -14.15 -2.05
N SER A 380 6.15 -13.36 -1.29
CA SER A 380 6.21 -11.91 -1.30
C SER A 380 7.54 -11.38 -0.75
N SER A 381 7.90 -10.17 -1.16
CA SER A 381 8.99 -9.41 -0.55
C SER A 381 8.80 -9.25 0.96
N GLU A 382 7.56 -9.11 1.40
CA GLU A 382 7.10 -8.93 2.78
C GLU A 382 7.42 -10.17 3.60
N PHE A 383 6.98 -11.36 3.16
CA PHE A 383 7.32 -12.60 3.84
C PHE A 383 8.84 -12.81 3.92
N ILE A 384 9.55 -12.57 2.81
CA ILE A 384 11.00 -12.76 2.76
C ILE A 384 11.73 -11.79 3.69
N ALA A 385 11.31 -10.52 3.74
CA ALA A 385 11.88 -9.52 4.63
C ALA A 385 11.67 -9.90 6.09
N ILE A 386 10.43 -10.23 6.50
CA ILE A 386 10.09 -10.67 7.85
C ILE A 386 10.88 -11.92 8.24
N ALA A 387 10.88 -12.96 7.41
CA ALA A 387 11.56 -14.21 7.69
C ALA A 387 13.07 -14.02 7.87
N ARG A 388 13.72 -13.33 6.92
CA ARG A 388 15.17 -13.13 6.96
C ARG A 388 15.58 -12.18 8.08
N ALA A 389 14.77 -11.18 8.43
CA ALA A 389 15.04 -10.31 9.55
C ALA A 389 14.97 -11.06 10.89
N TRP A 390 13.99 -11.95 11.10
CA TRP A 390 13.92 -12.77 12.31
C TRP A 390 15.15 -13.69 12.45
N GLU A 391 15.57 -14.33 11.35
CA GLU A 391 16.80 -15.13 11.34
C GLU A 391 18.05 -14.25 11.58
N ALA A 392 18.08 -13.03 11.04
CA ALA A 392 19.20 -12.09 11.22
C ALA A 392 19.37 -11.62 12.67
N ILE A 393 18.29 -11.61 13.44
CA ILE A 393 18.32 -11.37 14.89
C ILE A 393 18.37 -12.68 15.70
N CYS A 394 18.79 -13.78 15.08
CA CYS A 394 18.99 -15.09 15.71
C CYS A 394 17.74 -15.75 16.30
N LEU A 395 16.56 -15.44 15.77
CA LEU A 395 15.34 -16.15 16.13
C LEU A 395 14.96 -17.14 15.03
N ASN A 396 15.04 -18.43 15.34
CA ASN A 396 14.79 -19.51 14.37
C ASN A 396 13.31 -19.51 13.93
N THR A 397 13.10 -19.27 12.64
CA THR A 397 11.77 -19.18 12.02
C THR A 397 11.24 -20.54 11.56
N GLY A 398 12.10 -21.54 11.40
CA GLY A 398 11.80 -22.81 10.74
C GLY A 398 11.67 -22.72 9.22
N TYR A 399 11.83 -21.53 8.61
CA TYR A 399 11.82 -21.33 7.17
C TYR A 399 13.21 -21.31 6.54
N ALA A 400 14.25 -21.09 7.33
CA ALA A 400 15.63 -21.19 6.88
C ALA A 400 16.01 -22.64 6.55
N ASN A 401 16.79 -22.83 5.50
CA ASN A 401 17.39 -24.11 5.15
C ASN A 401 18.61 -24.42 6.04
N TRP A 402 19.29 -25.55 5.78
CA TRP A 402 20.49 -25.96 6.53
C TRP A 402 21.68 -25.00 6.43
N ASN A 403 21.67 -24.06 5.47
CA ASN A 403 22.64 -22.97 5.33
C ASN A 403 22.20 -21.67 6.00
N GLY A 404 21.05 -21.64 6.68
CA GLY A 404 20.48 -20.42 7.26
C GLY A 404 19.78 -19.51 6.25
N GLU A 405 19.60 -19.95 4.99
CA GLU A 405 18.94 -19.14 3.97
C GLU A 405 17.44 -19.45 3.90
N VAL A 406 16.60 -18.42 3.96
CA VAL A 406 15.16 -18.54 3.65
C VAL A 406 15.00 -18.66 2.12
N PRO A 407 14.50 -19.81 1.59
CA PRO A 407 14.34 -20.01 0.16
C PRO A 407 13.32 -19.05 -0.44
N VAL A 408 13.67 -18.43 -1.57
CA VAL A 408 12.75 -17.61 -2.37
C VAL A 408 11.97 -18.46 -3.36
N CYS A 409 10.76 -18.04 -3.71
CA CYS A 409 9.91 -18.76 -4.67
C CYS A 409 10.28 -18.53 -6.13
N ASN A 410 11.47 -18.00 -6.41
CA ASN A 410 11.91 -17.80 -7.79
C ASN A 410 12.20 -19.16 -8.43
N TYR A 411 11.51 -19.41 -9.54
CA TYR A 411 11.78 -20.55 -10.40
C TYR A 411 11.76 -20.14 -11.86
N THR A 412 12.43 -20.92 -12.70
CA THR A 412 12.46 -20.72 -14.15
C THR A 412 12.08 -22.01 -14.86
N ILE A 413 11.65 -21.90 -16.13
CA ILE A 413 11.41 -23.06 -16.98
C ILE A 413 12.69 -23.34 -17.77
N SER A 414 13.39 -24.44 -17.46
CA SER A 414 14.41 -24.99 -18.34
C SER A 414 13.79 -25.80 -19.47
N GLY A 415 14.51 -25.92 -20.59
CA GLY A 415 14.07 -26.62 -21.78
C GLY A 415 14.43 -25.87 -23.07
N PRO A 416 14.19 -26.49 -24.24
CA PRO A 416 14.52 -25.90 -25.53
C PRO A 416 13.68 -24.64 -25.81
N SER A 417 14.25 -23.66 -26.51
CA SER A 417 13.47 -22.51 -27.03
C SER A 417 13.03 -22.72 -28.49
N VAL A 418 13.60 -23.73 -29.15
CA VAL A 418 13.28 -24.15 -30.52
C VAL A 418 13.18 -25.68 -30.51
N VAL A 419 12.14 -26.23 -31.12
CA VAL A 419 11.90 -27.68 -31.20
C VAL A 419 11.51 -28.03 -32.64
N CYS A 420 11.99 -29.18 -33.13
CA CYS A 420 11.57 -29.71 -34.41
C CYS A 420 10.20 -30.36 -34.28
N GLU A 421 9.30 -30.09 -35.22
CA GLU A 421 7.93 -30.61 -35.18
C GLU A 421 7.89 -32.15 -35.34
N GLU A 422 8.93 -32.72 -35.94
CA GLU A 422 9.13 -34.15 -36.20
C GLU A 422 9.64 -34.92 -34.99
N ASP A 423 10.26 -34.23 -34.03
CA ASP A 423 10.78 -34.89 -32.82
C ASP A 423 9.63 -35.45 -31.97
N ASP A 424 8.42 -34.89 -32.11
CA ASP A 424 7.21 -35.16 -31.32
C ASP A 424 7.48 -35.20 -29.80
N PHE A 425 8.53 -34.51 -29.37
CA PHE A 425 9.04 -34.57 -28.01
C PHE A 425 9.68 -33.26 -27.58
N ALA A 426 9.29 -32.77 -26.40
CA ALA A 426 10.00 -31.70 -25.72
C ALA A 426 9.84 -31.84 -24.21
N ASN A 427 10.92 -31.56 -23.48
CA ASN A 427 10.91 -31.57 -22.02
C ASN A 427 11.18 -30.18 -21.46
N PHE A 428 10.28 -29.72 -20.60
CA PHE A 428 10.40 -28.47 -19.87
C PHE A 428 10.34 -28.75 -18.37
N CYS A 429 11.30 -28.25 -17.60
CA CYS A 429 11.37 -28.52 -16.17
C CYS A 429 11.51 -27.24 -15.36
N ILE A 430 11.01 -27.28 -14.13
CA ILE A 430 11.21 -26.20 -13.15
C ILE A 430 12.63 -26.26 -12.61
N GLN A 431 13.32 -25.12 -12.62
CA GLN A 431 14.59 -24.90 -11.93
C GLN A 431 14.37 -23.89 -10.81
N GLY A 432 14.65 -24.28 -9.56
CA GLY A 432 14.40 -23.48 -8.36
C GLY A 432 13.01 -23.72 -7.75
N GLY A 433 12.47 -22.70 -7.08
CA GLY A 433 11.16 -22.74 -6.44
C GLY A 433 11.15 -23.42 -5.07
N LEU A 434 9.97 -23.51 -4.46
CA LEU A 434 9.79 -24.15 -3.16
C LEU A 434 9.97 -25.68 -3.27
N PRO A 435 10.61 -26.33 -2.28
CA PRO A 435 10.67 -27.79 -2.20
C PRO A 435 9.25 -28.39 -2.17
N ASN A 436 9.03 -29.47 -2.94
CA ASN A 436 7.75 -30.19 -3.00
C ASN A 436 6.55 -29.35 -3.48
N ALA A 437 6.78 -28.22 -4.16
CA ALA A 437 5.70 -27.44 -4.73
C ALA A 437 4.98 -28.21 -5.85
N TYR A 438 3.67 -28.00 -5.93
CA TYR A 438 2.83 -28.52 -7.00
C TYR A 438 2.72 -27.50 -8.14
N TYR A 439 2.90 -27.93 -9.38
CA TYR A 439 2.88 -27.05 -10.55
C TYR A 439 1.79 -27.48 -11.54
N GLN A 440 1.12 -26.48 -12.09
CA GLN A 440 0.20 -26.60 -13.22
C GLN A 440 0.90 -26.01 -14.45
N TRP A 441 0.97 -26.81 -15.51
CA TRP A 441 1.53 -26.42 -16.80
C TRP A 441 0.40 -26.13 -17.77
N THR A 442 0.53 -25.09 -18.59
CA THR A 442 -0.47 -24.69 -19.57
C THR A 442 0.21 -24.33 -20.88
N ILE A 443 -0.28 -24.86 -21.99
CA ILE A 443 0.20 -24.54 -23.33
C ILE A 443 -0.73 -23.49 -23.93
N ILE A 444 -0.16 -22.40 -24.43
CA ILE A 444 -0.87 -21.29 -25.06
C ILE A 444 -0.35 -21.17 -26.49
N GLY A 445 -1.25 -21.09 -27.47
CA GLY A 445 -0.89 -21.06 -28.89
C GLY A 445 -1.97 -21.73 -29.73
N GLY A 446 -1.72 -21.82 -31.04
CA GLY A 446 -2.59 -22.59 -31.94
C GLY A 446 -2.68 -24.05 -31.50
N LYS A 447 -3.81 -24.72 -31.78
CA LYS A 447 -4.04 -26.15 -31.48
C LYS A 447 -3.62 -26.61 -30.06
N SER A 448 -3.57 -25.72 -29.07
CA SER A 448 -2.97 -25.97 -27.75
C SER A 448 -3.61 -27.11 -26.95
N THR A 449 -4.86 -27.46 -27.26
CA THR A 449 -5.59 -28.57 -26.63
C THR A 449 -5.31 -29.94 -27.27
N GLN A 450 -4.46 -30.00 -28.31
CA GLN A 450 -4.14 -31.23 -29.05
C GLN A 450 -2.75 -31.78 -28.72
N TYR A 451 -1.96 -31.07 -27.92
CA TYR A 451 -0.69 -31.58 -27.40
C TYR A 451 -0.94 -32.71 -26.40
N THR A 452 -0.03 -33.68 -26.36
CA THR A 452 -0.04 -34.73 -25.34
C THR A 452 1.19 -34.66 -24.44
N SER A 453 1.06 -35.17 -23.22
CA SER A 453 2.16 -35.22 -22.26
C SER A 453 2.19 -36.53 -21.48
N LEU A 454 3.36 -36.86 -20.92
CA LEU A 454 3.60 -38.08 -20.16
C LEU A 454 2.68 -38.26 -18.94
N LEU A 455 2.34 -37.15 -18.25
CA LEU A 455 1.43 -37.17 -17.10
C LEU A 455 -0.04 -36.95 -17.48
N GLY A 456 -0.32 -36.82 -18.78
CA GLY A 456 -1.64 -36.56 -19.33
C GLY A 456 -2.00 -35.08 -19.37
N MET A 457 -2.77 -34.72 -20.39
CA MET A 457 -3.31 -33.37 -20.60
C MET A 457 -4.83 -33.39 -20.42
N GLN A 458 -5.37 -32.35 -19.78
CA GLN A 458 -6.80 -32.03 -19.75
C GLN A 458 -7.00 -30.72 -20.50
N GLY A 459 -7.45 -30.79 -21.75
CA GLY A 459 -7.41 -29.64 -22.65
C GLY A 459 -5.97 -29.23 -22.94
N ASN A 460 -5.61 -27.98 -22.64
CA ASN A 460 -4.25 -27.46 -22.79
C ASN A 460 -3.45 -27.42 -21.47
N ILE A 461 -3.88 -28.18 -20.45
CA ILE A 461 -3.32 -28.13 -19.09
C ILE A 461 -2.80 -29.51 -18.66
N GLN A 462 -1.59 -29.55 -18.08
CA GLN A 462 -1.11 -30.67 -17.27
C GLN A 462 -1.12 -30.26 -15.79
N GLN A 463 -1.71 -31.12 -14.95
CA GLN A 463 -1.80 -30.94 -13.52
C GLN A 463 -0.71 -31.77 -12.83
N GLY A 464 0.24 -31.11 -12.16
CA GLY A 464 1.31 -31.73 -11.38
C GLY A 464 2.60 -32.00 -12.17
N GLY A 465 3.61 -32.45 -11.40
CA GLY A 465 4.96 -32.73 -11.88
C GLY A 465 5.86 -31.50 -11.93
N THR A 466 7.15 -31.70 -11.67
CA THR A 466 8.20 -30.66 -11.82
C THR A 466 8.64 -30.48 -13.27
N CYS A 467 8.13 -31.31 -14.19
CA CYS A 467 8.39 -31.20 -15.62
C CYS A 467 7.14 -31.46 -16.46
N LEU A 468 7.02 -30.74 -17.57
CA LEU A 468 6.14 -31.01 -18.70
C LEU A 468 6.95 -31.77 -19.76
N ASN A 469 6.67 -33.07 -19.88
CA ASN A 469 7.22 -33.91 -20.95
C ASN A 469 6.15 -34.05 -22.02
N LEU A 470 6.27 -33.29 -23.10
CA LEU A 470 5.42 -33.43 -24.28
C LEU A 470 5.83 -34.68 -25.05
N THR A 471 4.84 -35.44 -25.49
CA THR A 471 5.02 -36.75 -26.14
C THR A 471 4.42 -36.83 -27.54
N ASP A 472 3.74 -35.76 -27.98
CA ASP A 472 3.17 -35.63 -29.32
C ASP A 472 2.85 -34.15 -29.58
N PHE A 473 3.07 -33.69 -30.82
CA PHE A 473 2.71 -32.33 -31.25
C PHE A 473 1.57 -32.34 -32.27
N PRO A 474 0.62 -31.40 -32.18
CA PRO A 474 -0.36 -31.23 -33.24
C PRO A 474 0.32 -30.73 -34.51
N LYS A 475 -0.01 -31.35 -35.65
CA LYS A 475 0.46 -30.88 -36.96
C LYS A 475 -0.19 -29.56 -37.33
N TYR A 476 0.57 -28.58 -37.77
CA TYR A 476 0.06 -27.28 -38.21
C TYR A 476 -0.07 -27.21 -39.72
N ASN A 477 -0.71 -26.15 -40.20
CA ASN A 477 -0.87 -25.95 -41.64
C ASN A 477 0.38 -25.34 -42.29
N TYR A 478 1.27 -24.77 -41.47
CA TYR A 478 2.56 -24.21 -41.86
C TYR A 478 3.45 -24.05 -40.64
N TYR A 479 4.76 -23.93 -40.85
CA TYR A 479 5.75 -23.67 -39.81
C TYR A 479 6.67 -22.48 -40.20
N PRO A 480 7.32 -21.78 -39.25
CA PRO A 480 7.34 -22.04 -37.81
C PRO A 480 6.04 -21.63 -37.10
N GLN A 481 5.80 -22.24 -35.93
CA GLN A 481 4.70 -21.90 -35.02
C GLN A 481 5.25 -21.49 -33.67
N ILE A 482 4.60 -20.54 -33.01
CA ILE A 482 5.01 -20.06 -31.70
C ILE A 482 3.98 -20.51 -30.67
N ILE A 483 4.45 -21.22 -29.64
CA ILE A 483 3.68 -21.55 -28.46
C ILE A 483 4.34 -20.97 -27.21
N THR A 484 3.54 -20.78 -26.17
CA THR A 484 4.01 -20.33 -24.85
C THR A 484 3.65 -21.39 -23.82
N ILE A 485 4.68 -21.87 -23.12
CA ILE A 485 4.53 -22.72 -21.94
C ILE A 485 4.40 -21.79 -20.73
N LYS A 486 3.23 -21.83 -20.09
CA LYS A 486 2.91 -21.11 -18.86
C LYS A 486 2.93 -22.09 -17.69
N VAL A 487 3.63 -21.75 -16.62
CA VAL A 487 3.61 -22.51 -15.36
C VAL A 487 3.10 -21.64 -14.24
N TYR A 488 2.25 -22.25 -13.41
CA TYR A 488 1.68 -21.68 -12.21
C TYR A 488 1.76 -22.70 -11.08
N SER A 489 2.04 -22.28 -9.85
CA SER A 489 1.91 -23.15 -8.68
C SER A 489 0.79 -22.65 -7.75
N PRO A 490 -0.25 -23.47 -7.49
CA PRO A 490 -1.32 -23.12 -6.57
C PRO A 490 -0.86 -22.82 -5.14
N ILE A 491 0.28 -23.37 -4.73
CA ILE A 491 0.85 -23.18 -3.40
C ILE A 491 1.59 -21.83 -3.31
N ILE A 492 2.11 -21.34 -4.44
CA ILE A 492 2.92 -20.12 -4.55
C ILE A 492 2.03 -18.90 -4.86
N GLY A 493 0.89 -19.10 -5.53
CA GLY A 493 -0.06 -18.05 -5.89
C GLY A 493 0.08 -17.56 -7.34
N SER A 494 -0.97 -16.94 -7.88
CA SER A 494 -1.12 -16.63 -9.32
C SER A 494 -0.12 -15.56 -9.81
N ASN A 495 0.37 -14.74 -8.89
CA ASN A 495 1.35 -13.68 -9.13
C ASN A 495 2.72 -14.22 -9.55
N PHE A 496 3.00 -15.51 -9.34
CA PHE A 496 4.26 -16.16 -9.70
C PHE A 496 4.07 -17.13 -10.86
N THR A 497 3.53 -16.59 -11.96
CA THR A 497 3.45 -17.29 -13.23
C THR A 497 4.73 -17.09 -14.02
N VAL A 498 5.37 -18.18 -14.46
CA VAL A 498 6.52 -18.14 -15.38
C VAL A 498 6.06 -18.54 -16.77
N MET A 499 6.52 -17.82 -17.79
CA MET A 499 6.23 -18.14 -19.19
C MET A 499 7.52 -18.36 -19.96
N LYS A 500 7.51 -19.32 -20.88
CA LYS A 500 8.58 -19.56 -21.83
C LYS A 500 7.99 -19.71 -23.23
N THR A 501 8.45 -18.88 -24.15
CA THR A 501 8.10 -19.00 -25.57
C THR A 501 8.97 -20.06 -26.23
N VAL A 502 8.33 -20.88 -27.07
CA VAL A 502 8.95 -21.98 -27.80
C VAL A 502 8.53 -21.86 -29.27
N GLN A 503 9.51 -21.93 -30.16
CA GLN A 503 9.28 -21.98 -31.60
C GLN A 503 9.31 -23.44 -32.07
N LEU A 504 8.25 -23.88 -32.73
CA LEU A 504 8.18 -25.16 -33.43
C LEU A 504 8.58 -24.92 -34.88
N ASN A 505 9.60 -25.63 -35.34
CA ASN A 505 10.10 -25.55 -36.71
C ASN A 505 9.81 -26.83 -37.46
N ASP A 506 9.53 -26.68 -38.76
CA ASP A 506 9.76 -27.76 -39.71
C ASP A 506 11.28 -27.89 -39.90
N CYS A 507 11.84 -29.03 -39.48
CA CYS A 507 13.28 -29.28 -39.54
C CYS A 507 13.68 -30.14 -40.73
N ASN A 508 12.74 -30.88 -41.31
CA ASN A 508 13.00 -31.77 -42.42
C ASN A 508 12.63 -31.13 -43.78
N GLY A 509 11.82 -30.06 -43.77
CA GLY A 509 11.45 -29.25 -44.93
C GLY A 509 10.28 -29.80 -45.73
N ASP A 510 9.43 -30.65 -45.14
CA ASP A 510 8.27 -31.25 -45.81
C ASP A 510 6.96 -30.48 -45.61
N ASP A 511 6.95 -29.48 -44.74
CA ASP A 511 5.80 -28.62 -44.48
C ASP A 511 5.98 -27.21 -45.06
N PRO A 512 4.89 -26.57 -45.51
CA PRO A 512 4.99 -25.24 -46.08
C PRO A 512 5.33 -24.20 -45.00
N ASN A 513 6.02 -23.14 -45.41
CA ASN A 513 6.12 -21.94 -44.58
C ASN A 513 4.83 -21.07 -44.65
N CYS A 514 4.73 -20.05 -43.78
CA CYS A 514 3.57 -19.14 -43.71
C CYS A 514 3.19 -18.59 -45.10
N ASP A 515 4.18 -18.12 -45.86
CA ASP A 515 3.99 -17.51 -47.17
C ASP A 515 3.54 -18.54 -48.22
N GLU A 516 4.16 -19.73 -48.23
CA GLU A 516 3.81 -20.84 -49.12
C GLU A 516 2.37 -21.31 -48.89
N TYR A 517 1.97 -21.43 -47.62
CA TYR A 517 0.61 -21.82 -47.26
C TYR A 517 -0.41 -20.79 -47.76
N TYR A 518 -0.27 -19.52 -47.41
CA TYR A 518 -1.26 -18.50 -47.81
C TYR A 518 -1.23 -18.19 -49.31
N SER A 519 -0.08 -18.34 -49.97
CA SER A 519 0.03 -18.25 -51.44
C SER A 519 -0.72 -19.39 -52.14
N SER A 520 -0.84 -20.55 -51.51
CA SER A 520 -1.58 -21.70 -52.06
C SER A 520 -3.09 -21.66 -51.81
N VAL A 521 -3.54 -20.88 -50.82
CA VAL A 521 -4.95 -20.80 -50.38
C VAL A 521 -5.69 -19.60 -50.98
N ALA A 522 -4.98 -18.58 -51.45
CA ALA A 522 -5.59 -17.42 -52.12
C ALA A 522 -6.05 -17.76 -53.55
N ALA A 523 -7.37 -17.94 -53.74
CA ALA A 523 -7.96 -17.82 -55.06
C ALA A 523 -7.73 -16.38 -55.58
N PRO A 524 -7.39 -16.17 -56.86
CA PRO A 524 -7.23 -14.83 -57.40
C PRO A 524 -8.57 -14.12 -57.34
N ILE A 525 -8.67 -13.09 -56.49
CA ILE A 525 -9.78 -12.14 -56.54
C ILE A 525 -9.68 -11.48 -57.91
N THR A 526 -10.63 -11.82 -58.78
CA THR A 526 -10.84 -11.10 -60.03
C THR A 526 -11.28 -9.69 -59.65
N GLN A 527 -10.44 -8.71 -59.97
CA GLN A 527 -10.80 -7.29 -59.89
C GLN A 527 -12.11 -7.05 -60.65
N PRO A 528 -12.97 -6.17 -60.12
CA PRO A 528 -13.58 -5.17 -60.98
C PRO A 528 -13.13 -3.78 -60.56
N GLU A 529 -12.80 -3.02 -61.60
CA GLU A 529 -12.58 -1.59 -61.68
C GLU A 529 -13.52 -0.75 -60.80
N ALA A 530 -12.97 0.26 -60.14
CA ALA A 530 -13.67 1.51 -59.90
C ALA A 530 -12.65 2.66 -59.83
N GLU A 531 -12.50 3.36 -60.95
CA GLU A 531 -11.80 4.63 -61.06
C GLU A 531 -12.53 5.76 -60.31
N SER A 532 -11.72 6.62 -59.70
CA SER A 532 -11.93 8.06 -59.54
C SER A 532 -13.04 8.56 -58.61
N MET A 533 -12.62 9.05 -57.44
CA MET A 533 -13.08 10.35 -56.93
C MET A 533 -11.95 10.97 -56.11
N ARG A 534 -11.31 12.00 -56.70
CA ARG A 534 -10.45 12.94 -55.97
C ARG A 534 -11.35 13.77 -55.06
N TYR A 535 -11.17 13.66 -53.75
CA TYR A 535 -11.60 14.70 -52.81
C TYR A 535 -10.38 15.51 -52.37
N GLU A 536 -10.54 16.82 -52.41
CA GLU A 536 -9.54 17.82 -52.05
C GLU A 536 -9.13 17.70 -50.58
N LEU A 537 -7.81 17.71 -50.36
CA LEU A 537 -7.17 17.83 -49.05
C LEU A 537 -7.53 19.17 -48.40
N GLN A 538 -8.08 19.12 -47.18
CA GLN A 538 -7.91 20.21 -46.23
C GLN A 538 -6.62 19.97 -45.42
N PRO A 539 -5.78 21.00 -45.22
CA PRO A 539 -4.46 20.85 -44.61
C PRO A 539 -4.54 20.92 -43.07
N ASN A 540 -3.63 20.18 -42.42
CA ASN A 540 -3.23 20.21 -41.00
C ASN A 540 -3.77 19.10 -40.08
N MET A 541 -3.64 17.84 -40.50
CA MET A 541 -3.30 16.74 -39.58
C MET A 541 -2.07 16.04 -40.16
N GLU A 542 -1.13 15.59 -39.31
CA GLU A 542 -0.04 14.71 -39.76
C GLU A 542 -0.63 13.57 -40.60
N ASP A 543 -0.16 13.41 -41.84
CA ASP A 543 -0.78 12.52 -42.82
C ASP A 543 -0.72 11.06 -42.32
N ILE A 544 -1.86 10.59 -41.82
CA ILE A 544 -2.03 9.18 -41.44
C ILE A 544 -1.91 8.34 -42.71
N HIS A 545 -0.91 7.48 -42.73
CA HIS A 545 -0.56 6.68 -43.91
C HIS A 545 -1.04 5.23 -43.76
N PHE A 546 -1.01 4.68 -42.54
CA PHE A 546 -1.38 3.29 -42.26
C PHE A 546 -2.27 3.21 -41.03
N ILE A 547 -3.14 2.19 -40.99
CA ILE A 547 -3.94 1.83 -39.82
C ILE A 547 -3.62 0.39 -39.42
N LYS A 548 -3.53 0.15 -38.11
CA LYS A 548 -3.58 -1.18 -37.50
C LYS A 548 -4.77 -1.27 -36.55
N VAL A 549 -5.53 -2.37 -36.62
CA VAL A 549 -6.69 -2.61 -35.75
C VAL A 549 -6.46 -3.86 -34.94
N PHE A 550 -6.57 -3.75 -33.62
CA PHE A 550 -6.44 -4.87 -32.68
C PHE A 550 -7.77 -5.15 -31.98
N ASN A 551 -8.06 -6.40 -31.63
CA ASN A 551 -9.18 -6.73 -30.74
C ASN A 551 -8.83 -6.47 -29.27
N SER A 552 -9.79 -6.70 -28.38
CA SER A 552 -9.62 -6.59 -26.93
C SER A 552 -8.56 -7.53 -26.33
N ALA A 553 -8.17 -8.59 -27.03
CA ALA A 553 -7.10 -9.51 -26.64
C ALA A 553 -5.72 -9.11 -27.21
N GLY A 554 -5.62 -7.98 -27.91
CA GLY A 554 -4.38 -7.50 -28.52
C GLY A 554 -4.01 -8.19 -29.84
N ILE A 555 -4.91 -8.96 -30.44
CA ILE A 555 -4.71 -9.64 -31.72
C ILE A 555 -4.95 -8.65 -32.86
N LEU A 556 -4.01 -8.52 -33.79
CA LEU A 556 -4.15 -7.71 -35.00
C LEU A 556 -5.20 -8.33 -35.93
N ILE A 557 -6.24 -7.57 -36.25
CA ILE A 557 -7.38 -7.97 -37.10
C ILE A 557 -7.24 -7.36 -38.49
N ASN A 558 -6.73 -6.13 -38.59
CA ASN A 558 -6.57 -5.43 -39.86
C ASN A 558 -5.29 -4.59 -39.84
N SER A 559 -4.58 -4.53 -40.98
CA SER A 559 -3.46 -3.64 -41.22
C SER A 559 -3.49 -3.22 -42.69
N ASP A 560 -3.88 -1.97 -42.97
CA ASP A 560 -4.04 -1.46 -44.34
C ASP A 560 -3.66 0.03 -44.42
N SER A 561 -3.57 0.56 -45.64
CA SER A 561 -3.51 1.99 -45.88
C SER A 561 -4.76 2.67 -45.31
N TYR A 562 -4.56 3.83 -44.69
CA TYR A 562 -5.65 4.64 -44.14
C TYR A 562 -6.79 4.87 -45.15
N LEU A 563 -6.46 5.05 -46.43
CA LEU A 563 -7.43 5.34 -47.50
C LEU A 563 -8.40 4.19 -47.79
N ASN A 564 -8.01 2.95 -47.48
CA ASN A 564 -8.80 1.74 -47.76
C ASN A 564 -9.55 1.24 -46.53
N PHE A 565 -9.32 1.84 -45.35
CA PHE A 565 -9.90 1.36 -44.11
C PHE A 565 -11.27 1.99 -43.85
N ASN A 566 -12.28 1.13 -43.70
CA ASN A 566 -13.63 1.51 -43.29
C ASN A 566 -13.96 0.86 -41.94
N GLU A 567 -14.08 1.67 -40.89
CA GLU A 567 -14.41 1.18 -39.54
C GLU A 567 -15.78 0.47 -39.46
N ASN A 568 -16.69 0.77 -40.40
CA ASN A 568 -17.99 0.10 -40.53
C ASN A 568 -17.91 -1.30 -41.14
N GLU A 569 -16.72 -1.82 -41.44
CA GLU A 569 -16.52 -3.21 -41.91
C GLU A 569 -16.02 -4.13 -40.79
N LEU A 570 -15.60 -3.58 -39.64
CA LEU A 570 -15.11 -4.36 -38.49
C LEU A 570 -16.22 -5.21 -37.87
N PRO A 571 -15.98 -6.42 -37.33
CA PRO A 571 -17.05 -7.23 -36.73
C PRO A 571 -17.89 -6.48 -35.68
N ALA A 572 -19.22 -6.69 -35.69
CA ALA A 572 -20.11 -6.07 -34.72
C ALA A 572 -19.98 -6.69 -33.31
N ASN A 573 -20.42 -5.93 -32.30
CA ASN A 573 -20.41 -6.23 -30.87
C ASN A 573 -19.03 -6.53 -30.30
N GLN A 574 -18.01 -5.82 -30.78
CA GLN A 574 -16.62 -6.00 -30.38
C GLN A 574 -15.90 -4.67 -30.16
N LEU A 575 -14.95 -4.68 -29.22
CA LEU A 575 -14.05 -3.56 -28.96
C LEU A 575 -12.77 -3.70 -29.77
N PHE A 576 -12.43 -2.62 -30.46
CA PHE A 576 -11.25 -2.50 -31.28
C PHE A 576 -10.35 -1.37 -30.80
N PHE A 577 -9.04 -1.56 -30.95
CA PHE A 577 -8.03 -0.53 -30.79
C PHE A 577 -7.44 -0.22 -32.16
N ILE A 578 -7.68 0.99 -32.65
CA ILE A 578 -7.23 1.47 -33.95
C ILE A 578 -6.01 2.36 -33.73
N VAL A 579 -4.88 1.99 -34.31
CA VAL A 579 -3.61 2.72 -34.26
C VAL A 579 -3.35 3.31 -35.63
N ASN A 580 -3.34 4.65 -35.70
CA ASN A 580 -3.06 5.42 -36.90
C ASN A 580 -1.56 5.74 -36.91
N LEU A 581 -0.89 5.36 -37.99
CA LEU A 581 0.55 5.47 -38.15
C LEU A 581 0.88 6.42 -39.29
N GLY A 582 1.93 7.21 -39.10
CA GLY A 582 2.52 8.04 -40.14
C GLY A 582 3.35 7.25 -41.13
N LYS A 583 3.90 7.94 -42.12
CA LYS A 583 4.63 7.32 -43.23
C LYS A 583 5.86 6.53 -42.78
N ASN A 584 6.48 6.90 -41.65
CA ASN A 584 7.67 6.22 -41.12
C ASN A 584 7.33 5.24 -39.98
N GLY A 585 6.04 4.93 -39.77
CA GLY A 585 5.59 3.99 -38.73
C GLY A 585 5.47 4.59 -37.33
N GLU A 586 5.67 5.91 -37.19
CA GLU A 586 5.38 6.65 -35.97
C GLU A 586 3.89 6.63 -35.64
N ILE A 587 3.55 6.52 -34.36
CA ILE A 587 2.16 6.57 -33.92
C ILE A 587 1.69 8.02 -33.96
N ILE A 588 0.73 8.32 -34.83
CA ILE A 588 0.09 9.64 -34.91
C ILE A 588 -1.07 9.70 -33.91
N LYS A 589 -1.92 8.67 -33.89
CA LYS A 589 -3.14 8.67 -33.07
C LYS A 589 -3.63 7.27 -32.75
N THR A 590 -4.08 7.05 -31.53
CA THR A 590 -4.83 5.84 -31.15
C THR A 590 -6.31 6.17 -30.92
N LYS A 591 -7.20 5.24 -31.25
CA LYS A 591 -8.64 5.34 -31.06
C LYS A 591 -9.18 4.02 -30.52
N LYS A 592 -10.02 4.09 -29.49
CA LYS A 592 -10.85 2.95 -29.06
C LYS A 592 -12.16 3.01 -29.86
N TYR A 593 -12.56 1.91 -30.48
CA TYR A 593 -13.74 1.85 -31.33
C TYR A 593 -14.57 0.61 -30.97
N PHE A 594 -15.76 0.82 -30.43
CA PHE A 594 -16.71 -0.25 -30.15
C PHE A 594 -17.77 -0.25 -31.24
N ARG A 595 -17.79 -1.28 -32.08
CA ARG A 595 -18.84 -1.39 -33.11
C ARG A 595 -20.02 -2.12 -32.51
N ILE A 596 -21.16 -1.45 -32.42
CA ILE A 596 -22.43 -2.07 -32.01
C ILE A 596 -23.17 -2.51 -33.28
N GLY A 597 -23.60 -3.77 -33.35
CA GLY A 597 -24.42 -4.26 -34.46
C GLY A 597 -25.88 -3.88 -34.27
N ASN A 598 -26.59 -3.66 -35.38
CA ASN A 598 -28.05 -3.79 -35.41
C ASN A 598 -28.47 -5.25 -35.59
#